data_AF-A0A0P1E4Z0-F1
#
_entry.id   AF-A0A0P1E4Z0-F1
#
_cell.length_a   1.000
_cell.length_b   1.000
_cell.length_c   1.000
_cell.angle_alpha   90.00
_cell.angle_beta   90.00
_cell.angle_gamma   90.00
#
_symmetry.space_group_name_H-M   'P 1'
#
loop_
_entity.id
_entity.type
_entity.pdbx_description
1 polymer ?
#
loop_
_entity_poly.entity_id
_entity_poly.type
_entity_poly.pdbx_seq_one_letter_code
_entity_poly.pdbx_strand_id
1 'polypeptide(L)'
;MVLNDSEQGSNKKNQRAAARHRRADALRRRALSPVRIIFMILMLPATTAAIAVGVFLRTSEFEGPDALLHLVALAGCQAAEALVPGPYWDGEPGYHARNDTDGDGVACGATAPQFAPPQPAADPQPAAAAPQRQVGTAKFVRP
;
A
#
# COMPACT_ATOMS: atom_id res chain seq x y z
N MET A 1 22.33 -69.51 -11.11
CA MET A 1 23.14 -68.49 -10.39
C MET A 1 23.52 -67.32 -11.33
N VAL A 2 22.57 -66.77 -12.13
CA VAL A 2 22.86 -65.79 -13.22
C VAL A 2 22.01 -64.51 -13.13
N LEU A 3 21.15 -64.39 -12.12
CA LEU A 3 20.27 -63.21 -11.95
C LEU A 3 21.00 -61.97 -11.36
N ASN A 4 22.21 -62.15 -10.81
CA ASN A 4 22.89 -61.11 -10.04
C ASN A 4 23.59 -60.04 -10.92
N ASP A 5 24.08 -60.41 -12.11
CA ASP A 5 24.82 -59.48 -12.98
C ASP A 5 23.91 -58.43 -13.64
N SER A 6 22.67 -58.81 -13.94
CA SER A 6 21.66 -57.92 -14.54
C SER A 6 21.25 -56.81 -13.57
N GLU A 7 21.05 -57.16 -12.30
CA GLU A 7 20.72 -56.20 -11.24
C GLU A 7 21.89 -55.27 -10.93
N GLN A 8 23.13 -55.78 -10.88
CA GLN A 8 24.31 -54.97 -10.65
C GLN A 8 24.56 -53.96 -11.78
N GLY A 9 24.37 -54.36 -13.04
CA GLY A 9 24.50 -53.49 -14.20
C GLY A 9 23.46 -52.35 -14.21
N SER A 10 22.21 -52.66 -13.83
CA SER A 10 21.13 -51.67 -13.70
C SER A 10 21.41 -50.67 -12.58
N ASN A 11 21.82 -51.16 -11.40
CA ASN A 11 22.13 -50.31 -10.25
C ASN A 11 23.27 -49.32 -10.55
N LYS A 12 24.35 -49.78 -11.20
CA LYS A 12 25.48 -48.94 -11.59
C LYS A 12 25.10 -47.86 -12.61
N LYS A 13 24.19 -48.17 -13.55
CA LYS A 13 23.63 -47.19 -14.50
C LYS A 13 22.76 -46.14 -13.78
N ASN A 14 21.91 -46.58 -12.85
CA ASN A 14 21.05 -45.69 -12.04
C ASN A 14 21.87 -44.76 -11.14
N GLN A 15 22.94 -45.26 -10.50
CA GLN A 15 23.86 -44.44 -9.71
C GLN A 15 24.57 -43.38 -10.57
N ARG A 16 25.02 -43.74 -11.78
CA ARG A 16 25.62 -42.79 -12.73
C ARG A 16 24.62 -41.74 -13.25
N ALA A 17 23.36 -42.10 -13.42
CA ALA A 17 22.30 -41.15 -13.76
C ALA A 17 22.04 -40.19 -12.59
N ALA A 18 21.88 -40.71 -11.37
CA ALA A 18 21.66 -39.91 -10.16
C ALA A 18 22.81 -38.92 -9.89
N ALA A 19 24.07 -39.33 -10.10
CA ALA A 19 25.22 -38.44 -9.96
C ALA A 19 25.21 -37.28 -10.98
N ARG A 20 24.75 -37.54 -12.22
CA ARG A 20 24.60 -36.51 -13.26
C ARG A 20 23.47 -35.53 -12.93
N HIS A 21 22.32 -36.03 -12.45
CA HIS A 21 21.22 -35.19 -12.00
C HIS A 21 21.63 -34.29 -10.83
N ARG A 22 22.35 -34.81 -9.83
CA ARG A 22 22.85 -34.01 -8.70
C ARG A 22 23.76 -32.85 -9.13
N ARG A 23 24.61 -33.06 -10.15
CA ARG A 23 25.45 -32.00 -10.71
C ARG A 23 24.63 -30.94 -11.44
N ALA A 24 23.62 -31.37 -12.20
CA ALA A 24 22.70 -30.45 -12.87
C ALA A 24 21.87 -29.64 -11.87
N ASP A 25 21.39 -30.25 -10.78
CA ASP A 25 20.61 -29.57 -9.75
C ASP A 25 21.46 -28.59 -8.92
N ALA A 26 22.73 -28.90 -8.69
CA ALA A 26 23.67 -27.97 -8.05
C ALA A 26 23.92 -26.72 -8.90
N LEU A 27 24.05 -26.88 -10.23
CA LEU A 27 24.16 -25.76 -11.17
C LEU A 27 22.85 -24.97 -11.25
N ARG A 28 21.69 -25.63 -11.26
CA ARG A 28 20.37 -24.98 -11.25
C ARG A 28 20.13 -24.17 -9.99
N ARG A 29 20.50 -24.67 -8.80
CA ARG A 29 20.37 -23.91 -7.54
C ARG A 29 21.26 -22.66 -7.49
N ARG A 30 22.41 -22.68 -8.17
CA ARG A 30 23.29 -21.51 -8.31
C ARG A 30 22.76 -20.51 -9.33
N ALA A 31 22.22 -20.98 -10.45
CA ALA A 31 21.70 -20.14 -11.52
C ALA A 31 20.33 -19.53 -11.19
N LEU A 32 19.45 -20.31 -10.56
CA LEU A 32 18.09 -19.93 -10.15
C LEU A 32 18.03 -19.75 -8.63
N SER A 33 18.96 -18.97 -8.07
CA SER A 33 18.88 -18.58 -6.66
C SER A 33 17.54 -17.87 -6.43
N PRO A 34 16.64 -18.42 -5.59
CA PRO A 34 15.32 -17.83 -5.35
C PRO A 34 15.45 -16.39 -4.80
N VAL A 35 16.51 -16.12 -4.06
CA VAL A 35 16.87 -14.77 -3.60
C VAL A 35 17.10 -13.83 -4.77
N ARG A 36 17.86 -14.24 -5.79
CA ARG A 36 18.13 -13.41 -6.97
C ARG A 36 16.86 -13.14 -7.77
N ILE A 37 15.97 -14.13 -7.89
CA ILE A 37 14.68 -13.97 -8.54
C ILE A 37 13.81 -12.98 -7.76
N ILE A 38 13.72 -13.11 -6.44
CA ILE A 38 13.00 -12.16 -5.58
C ILE A 38 13.58 -10.75 -5.74
N PHE A 39 14.90 -10.59 -5.72
CA PHE A 39 15.54 -9.30 -5.96
C PHE A 39 15.23 -8.74 -7.35
N MET A 40 15.27 -9.55 -8.42
CA MET A 40 14.89 -9.08 -9.75
C MET A 40 13.42 -8.65 -9.82
N ILE A 41 12.53 -9.42 -9.20
CA ILE A 41 11.10 -9.10 -9.12
C ILE A 41 10.86 -7.81 -8.32
N LEU A 42 11.58 -7.58 -7.22
CA LEU A 42 11.45 -6.36 -6.41
C LEU A 42 12.13 -5.14 -7.05
N MET A 43 13.23 -5.33 -7.77
CA MET A 43 13.95 -4.24 -8.45
C MET A 43 13.15 -3.68 -9.63
N LEU A 44 12.33 -4.48 -10.30
CA LEU A 44 11.51 -4.02 -11.42
C LEU A 44 10.48 -2.93 -11.05
N PRO A 45 9.58 -3.12 -10.06
CA PRO A 45 8.68 -2.06 -9.63
C PRO A 45 9.43 -0.91 -8.95
N ALA A 46 10.51 -1.20 -8.21
CA ALA A 46 11.30 -0.15 -7.56
C ALA A 46 11.95 0.81 -8.55
N THR A 47 12.56 0.28 -9.62
CA THR A 47 13.14 1.10 -10.69
C THR A 47 12.07 1.88 -11.45
N THR A 48 10.92 1.26 -11.70
CA THR A 48 9.78 1.93 -12.35
C THR A 48 9.27 3.11 -11.51
N ALA A 49 9.09 2.91 -10.21
CA ALA A 49 8.67 3.96 -9.27
C ALA A 49 9.71 5.10 -9.20
N ALA A 50 11.00 4.77 -9.14
CA ALA A 50 12.06 5.78 -9.12
C ALA A 50 12.07 6.64 -10.39
N ILE A 51 11.89 6.03 -11.57
CA ILE A 51 11.79 6.76 -12.83
C ILE A 51 10.53 7.65 -12.84
N ALA A 52 9.38 7.12 -12.42
CA ALA A 52 8.14 7.88 -12.38
C ALA A 52 8.25 9.11 -11.46
N VAL A 53 8.81 8.94 -10.26
CA VAL A 53 9.07 10.05 -9.32
C VAL A 53 10.03 11.06 -9.93
N GLY A 54 11.12 10.61 -10.56
CA GLY A 54 12.10 11.50 -11.21
C GLY A 54 11.51 12.31 -12.36
N VAL A 55 10.64 11.70 -13.18
CA VAL A 55 9.91 12.40 -14.24
C VAL A 55 8.95 13.42 -13.63
N PHE A 56 8.15 13.02 -12.65
CA PHE A 56 7.19 13.90 -11.99
C PHE A 56 7.86 15.15 -11.41
N LEU A 57 8.94 14.98 -10.63
CA LEU A 57 9.68 16.09 -10.04
C LEU A 57 10.32 17.03 -11.09
N ARG A 58 10.59 16.53 -12.30
CA ARG A 58 11.15 17.33 -13.39
C ARG A 58 10.08 18.09 -14.17
N THR A 59 8.86 17.55 -14.22
CA THR A 59 7.74 18.13 -14.99
C THR A 59 6.73 18.88 -14.14
N SER A 60 6.83 18.81 -12.81
CA SER A 60 5.90 19.49 -11.90
C SER A 60 6.03 21.00 -12.02
N GLU A 61 4.90 21.68 -11.89
CA GLU A 61 4.82 23.15 -11.77
C GLU A 61 5.32 23.67 -10.41
N PHE A 62 5.39 22.79 -9.42
CA PHE A 62 5.84 23.07 -8.07
C PHE A 62 7.37 22.97 -7.93
N GLU A 63 7.94 23.75 -7.02
CA GLU A 63 9.34 23.62 -6.61
C GLU A 63 9.61 22.20 -6.07
N GLY A 64 10.80 21.65 -6.27
CA GLY A 64 11.12 20.25 -5.94
C GLY A 64 10.59 19.72 -4.59
N PRO A 65 10.76 20.43 -3.45
CA PRO A 65 10.20 20.00 -2.17
C PRO A 65 8.66 20.01 -2.14
N ASP A 66 8.03 20.95 -2.83
CA ASP A 66 6.58 21.12 -2.88
C ASP A 66 5.90 20.06 -3.75
N ALA A 67 6.54 19.68 -4.86
CA ALA A 67 6.12 18.57 -5.70
C ALA A 67 6.11 17.25 -4.90
N LEU A 68 7.09 17.05 -4.01
CA LEU A 68 7.14 15.89 -3.13
C LEU A 68 5.99 15.91 -2.13
N LEU A 69 5.67 17.08 -1.56
CA LEU A 69 4.53 17.23 -0.63
C LEU A 69 3.21 16.82 -1.30
N HIS A 70 2.99 17.23 -2.56
CA HIS A 70 1.80 16.84 -3.33
C HIS A 70 1.75 15.32 -3.62
N LEU A 71 2.88 14.68 -3.94
CA LEU A 71 2.94 13.22 -4.07
C LEU A 71 2.65 12.50 -2.75
N VAL A 72 3.14 13.03 -1.65
CA VAL A 72 2.93 12.43 -0.32
C VAL A 72 1.48 12.61 0.12
N ALA A 73 0.83 13.71 -0.25
CA ALA A 73 -0.60 13.90 -0.01
C ALA A 73 -1.47 12.81 -0.68
N LEU A 74 -1.05 12.24 -1.82
CA LEU A 74 -1.74 11.07 -2.41
C LEU A 74 -1.76 9.84 -1.46
N ALA A 75 -0.75 9.70 -0.59
CA ALA A 75 -0.68 8.64 0.41
C ALA A 75 -1.57 8.91 1.64
N GLY A 76 -1.96 10.16 1.86
CA GLY A 76 -2.93 10.58 2.88
C GLY A 76 -2.44 11.73 3.76
N CYS A 77 -3.36 12.26 4.58
CA CYS A 77 -3.09 13.42 5.43
C CYS A 77 -1.95 13.20 6.43
N GLN A 78 -1.90 12.05 7.11
CA GLN A 78 -0.85 11.78 8.10
C GLN A 78 0.56 11.83 7.49
N ALA A 79 0.68 11.40 6.22
CA ALA A 79 1.96 11.40 5.53
C ALA A 79 2.36 12.84 5.13
N ALA A 80 1.40 13.66 4.70
CA ALA A 80 1.64 15.06 4.36
C ALA A 80 1.94 15.91 5.61
N GLU A 81 1.18 15.73 6.69
CA GLU A 81 1.37 16.43 7.97
C GLU A 81 2.72 16.13 8.62
N ALA A 82 3.31 14.95 8.35
CA ALA A 82 4.65 14.60 8.81
C ALA A 82 5.77 15.45 8.15
N LEU A 83 5.48 16.05 6.99
CA LEU A 83 6.40 16.95 6.28
C LEU A 83 6.11 18.40 6.63
N VAL A 84 4.86 18.82 6.44
CA VAL A 84 4.41 20.19 6.68
C VAL A 84 3.02 20.12 7.29
N PRO A 85 2.76 20.67 8.48
CA PRO A 85 1.40 20.69 9.03
C PRO A 85 0.46 21.51 8.14
N GLY A 86 -0.73 20.96 7.86
CA GLY A 86 -1.80 21.62 7.10
C GLY A 86 -2.50 22.75 7.87
N PRO A 87 -3.60 23.32 7.34
CA PRO A 87 -4.41 22.85 6.20
C PRO A 87 -3.78 23.11 4.82
N TYR A 88 -4.20 22.35 3.80
CA TYR A 88 -3.80 22.57 2.40
C TYR A 88 -5.00 22.97 1.56
N TRP A 89 -4.83 23.99 0.73
CA TRP A 89 -5.90 24.52 -0.13
C TRP A 89 -5.80 23.97 -1.55
N ASP A 90 -6.91 23.92 -2.26
CA ASP A 90 -6.92 23.53 -3.67
C ASP A 90 -5.92 24.39 -4.49
N GLY A 91 -5.14 23.72 -5.34
CA GLY A 91 -4.02 24.31 -6.09
C GLY A 91 -2.70 24.42 -5.33
N GLU A 92 -2.69 24.24 -4.01
CA GLU A 92 -1.44 24.29 -3.22
C GLU A 92 -0.76 22.91 -3.12
N PRO A 93 0.57 22.89 -2.95
CA PRO A 93 1.31 21.71 -2.54
C PRO A 93 0.67 21.06 -1.30
N GLY A 94 0.50 19.74 -1.33
CA GLY A 94 -0.09 19.00 -0.21
C GLY A 94 -1.62 18.85 -0.28
N TYR A 95 -2.31 19.58 -1.16
CA TYR A 95 -3.72 19.30 -1.44
C TYR A 95 -3.84 18.07 -2.34
N HIS A 96 -4.78 17.18 -2.01
CA HIS A 96 -5.15 16.07 -2.87
C HIS A 96 -6.65 15.82 -2.72
N ALA A 97 -7.39 15.75 -3.83
CA ALA A 97 -8.86 15.61 -3.82
C ALA A 97 -9.35 14.36 -3.07
N ARG A 98 -8.51 13.32 -2.91
CA ARG A 98 -8.82 12.12 -2.09
C ARG A 98 -8.84 12.39 -0.57
N ASN A 99 -8.20 13.48 -0.12
CA ASN A 99 -8.10 13.87 1.28
C ASN A 99 -9.10 14.96 1.66
N ASP A 100 -9.80 15.54 0.68
CA ASP A 100 -10.87 16.52 0.82
C ASP A 100 -12.21 15.76 0.78
N THR A 101 -12.71 15.36 1.96
CA THR A 101 -13.87 14.45 2.06
C THR A 101 -15.18 15.20 1.86
N ASP A 102 -15.21 16.47 2.22
CA ASP A 102 -16.32 17.41 2.16
C ASP A 102 -16.34 18.24 0.87
N GLY A 103 -15.25 18.29 0.12
CA GLY A 103 -15.15 18.99 -1.16
C GLY A 103 -15.16 20.51 -0.99
N ASP A 104 -14.70 21.01 0.15
CA ASP A 104 -14.68 22.44 0.47
C ASP A 104 -13.43 23.15 -0.06
N GLY A 105 -12.52 22.39 -0.70
CA GLY A 105 -11.25 22.88 -1.21
C GLY A 105 -10.15 22.92 -0.15
N VAL A 106 -10.35 22.30 1.01
CA VAL A 106 -9.37 22.23 2.10
C VAL A 106 -9.09 20.78 2.50
N ALA A 107 -7.91 20.28 2.15
CA ALA A 107 -7.45 18.97 2.58
C ALA A 107 -6.79 19.05 3.96
N CYS A 108 -7.01 18.00 4.78
CA CYS A 108 -6.31 17.81 6.06
C CYS A 108 -6.53 18.97 7.07
N GLY A 109 -7.68 19.65 6.99
CA GLY A 109 -8.06 20.72 7.91
C GLY A 109 -8.55 20.18 9.25
N ALA A 110 -7.65 20.05 10.23
CA ALA A 110 -7.91 19.89 11.68
C ALA A 110 -9.04 18.93 12.14
N THR A 111 -9.56 18.06 11.28
CA THR A 111 -10.64 17.13 11.60
C THR A 111 -10.21 15.71 11.22
N ALA A 112 -9.56 15.12 12.22
CA ALA A 112 -9.45 13.70 12.54
C ALA A 112 -8.43 12.82 11.78
N PRO A 113 -7.57 12.09 12.53
CA PRO A 113 -6.73 11.04 12.00
C PRO A 113 -7.59 9.81 11.69
N GLN A 114 -7.67 9.37 10.44
CA GLN A 114 -8.33 8.11 10.09
C GLN A 114 -7.39 7.21 9.30
N PHE A 115 -6.52 6.52 10.03
CA PHE A 115 -6.04 5.21 9.60
C PHE A 115 -6.72 4.15 10.48
N ALA A 116 -7.80 3.56 9.98
CA ALA A 116 -8.40 2.36 10.55
C ALA A 116 -8.68 1.36 9.41
N PRO A 117 -7.97 0.21 9.33
CA PRO A 117 -8.35 -0.92 8.50
C PRO A 117 -9.63 -1.62 9.04
N PRO A 118 -10.32 -2.44 8.23
CA PRO A 118 -11.77 -2.65 8.31
C PRO A 118 -12.19 -3.58 9.45
N GLN A 119 -13.14 -3.15 10.27
CA GLN A 119 -13.89 -4.05 11.17
C GLN A 119 -15.13 -4.59 10.44
N PRO A 120 -15.40 -5.90 10.44
CA PRO A 120 -16.62 -6.46 9.89
C PRO A 120 -17.83 -5.94 10.68
N ALA A 121 -18.88 -5.58 9.95
CA ALA A 121 -20.10 -4.94 10.45
C ALA A 121 -20.68 -5.65 11.69
N ALA A 122 -20.71 -4.92 12.80
CA ALA A 122 -21.61 -5.23 13.92
C ALA A 122 -22.94 -4.50 13.66
N ASP A 123 -24.05 -5.21 13.82
CA ASP A 123 -25.41 -4.77 13.52
C ASP A 123 -25.80 -3.45 14.22
N PRO A 124 -26.70 -2.63 13.65
CA PRO A 124 -27.13 -1.38 14.27
C PRO A 124 -27.93 -1.63 15.56
N GLN A 125 -27.32 -1.33 16.71
CA GLN A 125 -28.02 -1.21 17.98
C GLN A 125 -28.85 0.11 17.98
N PRO A 126 -30.18 0.09 18.22
CA PRO A 126 -31.00 1.30 18.21
C PRO A 126 -30.57 2.29 19.31
N ALA A 127 -30.30 3.53 18.90
CA ALA A 127 -29.95 4.63 19.80
C ALA A 127 -31.05 4.88 20.84
N ALA A 128 -30.68 4.78 22.12
CA ALA A 128 -31.54 5.16 23.23
C ALA A 128 -31.75 6.69 23.24
N ALA A 129 -33.01 7.08 23.39
CA ALA A 129 -33.56 8.43 23.31
C ALA A 129 -32.79 9.52 24.10
N ALA A 130 -32.51 10.65 23.45
CA ALA A 130 -32.22 11.92 24.11
C ALA A 130 -33.55 12.64 24.46
N PRO A 131 -33.69 13.26 25.65
CA PRO A 131 -34.95 13.89 26.06
C PRO A 131 -35.18 15.23 25.36
N GLN A 132 -36.34 15.38 24.71
CA GLN A 132 -36.79 16.63 24.11
C GLN A 132 -37.15 17.68 25.18
N ARG A 133 -36.53 18.85 25.09
CA ARG A 133 -36.79 20.02 25.95
C ARG A 133 -38.13 20.67 25.54
N GLN A 134 -39.17 20.45 26.35
CA GLN A 134 -40.47 21.13 26.20
C GLN A 134 -40.35 22.64 26.48
N VAL A 135 -40.75 23.47 25.51
CA VAL A 135 -40.91 24.93 25.68
C VAL A 135 -42.40 25.26 25.81
N GLY A 136 -42.75 25.88 26.95
CA GLY A 136 -44.13 26.21 27.32
C GLY A 136 -44.72 27.36 26.48
N THR A 137 -46.02 27.24 26.21
CA THR A 137 -46.82 28.15 25.39
C THR A 137 -47.03 29.52 26.07
N ALA A 138 -46.26 30.53 25.68
CA ALA A 138 -46.57 31.93 25.99
C ALA A 138 -47.49 32.51 24.90
N LYS A 139 -48.70 32.95 25.29
CA LYS A 139 -49.65 33.65 24.42
C LYS A 139 -49.17 35.09 24.15
N PHE A 140 -48.95 35.42 22.88
CA PHE A 140 -48.73 36.81 22.45
C PHE A 140 -50.07 37.46 22.06
N VAL A 141 -50.48 38.49 22.81
CA VAL A 141 -51.51 39.46 22.42
C VAL A 141 -50.79 40.60 21.68
N ARG A 142 -51.26 40.94 20.46
CA ARG A 142 -50.72 42.06 19.68
C ARG A 142 -51.52 43.35 19.97
N PRO A 143 -50.85 44.51 20.10
CA PRO A 143 -51.51 45.82 20.11
C PRO A 143 -51.94 46.26 18.70
#